data_AF-A0A401QU08-F1
#
_entry.id   AF-A0A401QU08-F1
#
_cell.length_a   1.000
_cell.length_b   1.000
_cell.length_c   1.000
_cell.angle_alpha   90.00
_cell.angle_beta   90.00
_cell.angle_gamma   90.00
#
_symmetry.space_group_name_H-M   'P 1'
#
loop_
_entity.id
_entity.type
_entity.pdbx_description
1 polymer ?
#
loop_
_entity_poly.entity_id
_entity_poly.type
_entity_poly.pdbx_seq_one_letter_code
_entity_poly.pdbx_strand_id
1 'polypeptide(L)'
;MPRPSVPVTSDRYPVAEEGEPGRRVIVTVMSTHRAGPTFVLVHGSGSSSFMWAPIQRELALLGHRNFAVDLPGHGFDAQYPGAYQAPQDLGAWAAEPSTLAGVILQDNVDAVVAVVRRVAPYGPVVLVGASLGGTALTGVGNTVPELVDRLVYISAWSCVRRASPVEYMQEPEFASSLLGPLAALNVGDPAALGAGRANYRTARGGAAPA
;
A
#
# COMPACT_ATOMS: atom_id res chain seq x y z
N MET A 1 -25.66 -19.38 -23.40
CA MET A 1 -25.18 -20.29 -22.34
C MET A 1 -25.49 -19.68 -20.98
N PRO A 2 -26.19 -20.38 -20.07
CA PRO A 2 -26.52 -19.85 -18.74
C PRO A 2 -25.37 -20.11 -17.75
N ARG A 3 -25.15 -19.17 -16.82
CA ARG A 3 -24.11 -19.24 -15.76
C ARG A 3 -24.44 -20.37 -14.77
N PRO A 4 -23.44 -21.11 -14.22
CA PRO A 4 -23.69 -22.03 -13.14
C PRO A 4 -24.02 -21.26 -11.85
N SER A 5 -25.15 -21.61 -11.23
CA SER A 5 -25.53 -21.18 -9.88
C SER A 5 -24.66 -21.91 -8.86
N VAL A 6 -23.93 -21.18 -8.02
CA VAL A 6 -23.26 -21.75 -6.85
C VAL A 6 -24.33 -22.10 -5.81
N PRO A 7 -24.41 -23.34 -5.32
CA PRO A 7 -25.38 -23.70 -4.29
C PRO A 7 -24.92 -23.14 -2.95
N VAL A 8 -25.76 -22.33 -2.31
CA VAL A 8 -25.67 -22.12 -0.85
C VAL A 8 -26.33 -23.33 -0.22
N THR A 9 -25.54 -24.28 0.25
CA THR A 9 -26.05 -25.42 1.02
C THR A 9 -26.26 -24.97 2.46
N SER A 10 -27.52 -24.80 2.86
CA SER A 10 -27.85 -24.80 4.30
C SER A 10 -28.02 -26.26 4.72
N ASP A 11 -26.93 -26.89 5.13
CA ASP A 11 -27.03 -28.24 5.67
C ASP A 11 -27.75 -28.19 7.03
N ARG A 12 -28.99 -28.70 7.04
CA ARG A 12 -29.72 -28.98 8.27
C ARG A 12 -29.56 -30.47 8.56
N TYR A 13 -28.70 -30.81 9.50
CA TYR A 13 -28.65 -32.16 10.06
C TYR A 13 -29.67 -32.26 11.22
N PRO A 14 -30.56 -33.26 11.22
CA PRO A 14 -31.37 -33.53 12.41
C PRO A 14 -30.49 -34.23 13.45
N VAL A 15 -30.35 -33.64 14.62
CA VAL A 15 -29.87 -34.34 15.82
C VAL A 15 -31.10 -34.80 16.58
N ALA A 16 -31.22 -36.10 16.80
CA ALA A 16 -32.19 -36.66 17.72
C ALA A 16 -31.60 -36.59 19.13
N GLU A 17 -32.22 -35.84 20.04
CA GLU A 17 -32.03 -36.09 21.47
C GLU A 17 -33.33 -35.85 22.26
N GLU A 18 -33.51 -36.72 23.24
CA GLU A 18 -34.60 -36.78 24.21
C GLU A 18 -34.46 -35.64 25.24
N GLY A 19 -35.51 -34.84 25.40
CA GLY A 19 -35.63 -33.80 26.41
C GLY A 19 -37.07 -33.26 26.48
N GLU A 20 -37.57 -33.11 27.71
CA GLU A 20 -38.90 -32.66 28.18
C GLU A 20 -39.89 -32.09 27.14
N PRO A 21 -41.14 -32.61 27.09
CA PRO A 21 -42.14 -32.19 26.11
C PRO A 21 -42.61 -30.75 26.37
N GLY A 22 -42.26 -29.82 25.47
CA GLY A 22 -42.97 -28.54 25.35
C GLY A 22 -42.13 -27.28 25.18
N ARG A 23 -40.79 -27.35 25.25
CA ARG A 23 -39.94 -26.15 25.07
C ARG A 23 -38.95 -26.36 23.94
N ARG A 24 -39.29 -25.87 22.73
CA ARG A 24 -38.32 -25.79 21.63
C ARG A 24 -37.30 -24.70 21.95
N VAL A 25 -36.09 -25.11 22.34
CA VAL A 25 -34.93 -24.22 22.34
C VAL A 25 -34.33 -24.28 20.94
N ILE A 26 -34.50 -23.20 20.16
CA ILE A 26 -33.78 -23.04 18.89
C ILE A 26 -32.40 -22.50 19.24
N VAL A 27 -31.40 -23.39 19.32
CA VAL A 27 -30.01 -22.97 19.38
C VAL A 27 -29.55 -22.70 17.96
N THR A 28 -29.62 -21.44 17.53
CA THR A 28 -28.94 -21.00 16.31
C THR A 28 -27.45 -20.91 16.62
N VAL A 29 -26.68 -21.93 16.24
CA VAL A 29 -25.22 -21.78 16.16
C VAL A 29 -24.95 -20.88 14.96
N MET A 30 -24.73 -19.58 15.21
CA MET A 30 -24.18 -18.70 14.20
C MET A 30 -22.79 -19.23 13.84
N SER A 31 -22.56 -19.54 12.57
CA SER A 31 -21.25 -19.94 12.08
C SER A 31 -20.23 -18.86 12.50
N THR A 32 -19.30 -19.24 13.35
CA THR A 32 -18.10 -18.45 13.65
C THR A 32 -17.12 -18.62 12.49
N HIS A 33 -17.53 -18.28 11.26
CA HIS A 33 -16.53 -17.85 10.31
C HIS A 33 -15.88 -16.63 10.95
N ARG A 34 -14.69 -16.80 11.54
CA ARG A 34 -13.78 -15.66 11.72
C ARG A 34 -13.77 -14.96 10.38
N ALA A 35 -14.32 -13.76 10.34
CA ALA A 35 -14.36 -12.99 9.12
C ALA A 35 -12.95 -12.99 8.53
N GLY A 36 -12.82 -13.40 7.26
CA GLY A 36 -11.51 -13.59 6.62
C GLY A 36 -10.65 -12.32 6.69
N PRO A 37 -9.32 -12.41 6.49
CA PRO A 37 -8.45 -11.26 6.62
C PRO A 37 -8.84 -10.12 5.66
N THR A 38 -8.59 -8.90 6.08
CA THR A 38 -8.61 -7.72 5.21
C THR A 38 -7.17 -7.35 4.86
N PHE A 39 -6.87 -7.30 3.57
CA PHE A 39 -5.56 -6.91 3.06
C PHE A 39 -5.49 -5.39 2.84
N VAL A 40 -4.63 -4.70 3.57
CA VAL A 40 -4.37 -3.27 3.36
C VAL A 40 -3.09 -3.15 2.53
N LEU A 41 -3.18 -2.55 1.34
CA LEU A 41 -2.11 -2.53 0.35
C LEU A 41 -1.51 -1.12 0.24
N VAL A 42 -0.21 -0.99 0.46
CA VAL A 42 0.52 0.29 0.52
C VAL A 42 1.53 0.36 -0.63
N HIS A 43 1.38 1.37 -1.49
CA HIS A 43 2.25 1.54 -2.66
C HIS A 43 3.66 2.06 -2.31
N GLY A 44 4.58 1.96 -3.27
CA GLY A 44 5.93 2.54 -3.19
C GLY A 44 6.02 3.98 -3.69
N SER A 45 7.23 4.54 -3.70
CA SER A 45 7.50 5.90 -4.16
C SER A 45 7.07 6.15 -5.61
N GLY A 46 6.43 7.29 -5.89
CA GLY A 46 6.07 7.68 -7.27
C GLY A 46 4.96 6.84 -7.89
N SER A 47 4.16 6.16 -7.06
CA SER A 47 3.05 5.28 -7.47
C SER A 47 1.73 5.72 -6.83
N SER A 48 0.72 4.86 -6.84
CA SER A 48 -0.59 5.07 -6.22
C SER A 48 -1.25 3.73 -5.92
N SER A 49 -2.39 3.75 -5.24
CA SER A 49 -3.27 2.61 -4.98
C SER A 49 -3.59 1.80 -6.25
N PHE A 50 -3.66 2.46 -7.41
CA PHE A 50 -3.93 1.83 -8.70
C PHE A 50 -2.94 0.74 -9.10
N MET A 51 -1.69 0.76 -8.60
CA MET A 51 -0.72 -0.31 -8.89
C MET A 51 -1.19 -1.68 -8.40
N TRP A 52 -2.06 -1.70 -7.39
CA TRP A 52 -2.58 -2.92 -6.79
C TRP A 52 -3.78 -3.49 -7.53
N ALA A 53 -4.34 -2.82 -8.54
CA ALA A 53 -5.58 -3.24 -9.19
C ALA A 53 -5.58 -4.72 -9.64
N PRO A 54 -4.52 -5.29 -10.24
CA PRO A 54 -4.47 -6.72 -10.55
C PRO A 54 -4.55 -7.60 -9.30
N ILE A 55 -3.80 -7.27 -8.25
CA ILE A 55 -3.80 -8.03 -6.99
C ILE A 55 -5.14 -7.92 -6.27
N GLN A 56 -5.75 -6.73 -6.25
CA GLN A 56 -7.07 -6.52 -5.65
C GLN A 56 -8.15 -7.36 -6.32
N ARG A 57 -8.08 -7.53 -7.66
CA ARG A 57 -8.99 -8.40 -8.41
C ARG A 57 -8.83 -9.86 -8.01
N GLU A 58 -7.59 -10.36 -7.96
CA GLU A 58 -7.34 -11.75 -7.55
C GLU A 58 -7.74 -12.00 -6.09
N LEU A 59 -7.44 -11.08 -5.18
CA LEU A 59 -7.90 -11.16 -3.79
C LEU A 59 -9.44 -11.20 -3.70
N ALA A 60 -10.12 -10.38 -4.49
CA ALA A 60 -11.58 -10.37 -4.53
C ALA A 60 -12.17 -11.68 -5.10
N LEU A 61 -11.56 -12.25 -6.15
CA LEU A 61 -11.96 -13.56 -6.70
C LEU A 61 -11.78 -14.70 -5.69
N LEU A 62 -10.78 -14.58 -4.81
CA LEU A 62 -10.55 -15.49 -3.69
C LEU A 62 -11.45 -15.20 -2.47
N GLY A 63 -12.34 -14.20 -2.54
CA GLY A 63 -13.25 -13.83 -1.46
C GLY A 63 -12.60 -13.02 -0.33
N HIS A 64 -11.41 -12.46 -0.55
CA HIS A 64 -10.72 -11.62 0.42
C HIS A 64 -11.10 -10.15 0.29
N ARG A 65 -11.39 -9.53 1.44
CA ARG A 65 -11.51 -8.07 1.53
C ARG A 65 -10.14 -7.44 1.36
N ASN A 66 -10.09 -6.35 0.63
CA ASN A 66 -8.85 -5.63 0.43
C ASN A 66 -9.12 -4.13 0.27
N PHE A 67 -8.12 -3.32 0.62
CA PHE A 67 -8.15 -1.87 0.50
C PHE A 67 -6.75 -1.38 0.11
N ALA A 68 -6.63 -0.71 -1.03
CA ALA A 68 -5.39 -0.07 -1.45
C ALA A 68 -5.38 1.39 -1.01
N VAL A 69 -4.32 1.80 -0.32
CA VAL A 69 -4.15 3.14 0.25
C VAL A 69 -3.39 4.02 -0.73
N ASP A 70 -3.87 5.23 -0.97
CA ASP A 70 -3.07 6.32 -1.53
C ASP A 70 -2.36 7.05 -0.38
N LEU A 71 -1.04 7.10 -0.43
CA LEU A 71 -0.24 7.87 0.53
C LEU A 71 -0.37 9.37 0.24
N PRO A 72 -0.19 10.25 1.25
CA PRO A 72 -0.21 11.70 1.08
C PRO A 72 0.54 12.18 -0.18
N GLY A 73 -0.13 13.03 -0.97
CA GLY A 73 0.38 13.57 -2.22
C GLY A 73 0.51 12.58 -3.39
N HIS A 74 -0.11 11.40 -3.28
CA HIS A 74 -0.19 10.40 -4.35
C HIS A 74 -1.66 10.08 -4.69
N GLY A 75 -1.87 9.33 -5.78
CA GLY A 75 -3.22 8.99 -6.25
C GLY A 75 -4.04 10.23 -6.57
N PHE A 76 -5.20 10.36 -5.92
CA PHE A 76 -6.09 11.50 -6.13
C PHE A 76 -5.56 12.83 -5.57
N ASP A 77 -4.58 12.78 -4.66
CA ASP A 77 -3.92 13.96 -4.11
C ASP A 77 -2.62 14.32 -4.87
N ALA A 78 -2.32 13.62 -5.96
CA ALA A 78 -1.12 13.84 -6.74
C ALA A 78 -1.12 15.17 -7.49
N GLN A 79 0.05 15.82 -7.55
CA GLN A 79 0.25 17.01 -8.36
C GLN A 79 0.67 16.69 -9.78
N TYR A 80 0.19 17.50 -10.73
CA TYR A 80 0.56 17.45 -12.14
C TYR A 80 1.13 18.81 -12.58
N PRO A 81 2.40 19.11 -12.28
CA PRO A 81 3.03 20.39 -12.60
C PRO A 81 2.91 20.72 -14.09
N GLY A 82 2.44 21.92 -14.41
CA GLY A 82 2.30 22.39 -15.79
C GLY A 82 3.65 22.40 -16.52
N ALA A 83 4.73 22.77 -15.81
CA ALA A 83 6.09 22.79 -16.33
C ALA A 83 6.63 21.40 -16.74
N TYR A 84 6.05 20.32 -16.21
CA TYR A 84 6.41 18.95 -16.60
C TYR A 84 5.56 18.40 -17.77
N GLN A 85 4.51 19.11 -18.17
CA GLN A 85 3.67 18.72 -19.32
C GLN A 85 4.36 19.10 -20.65
N ALA A 86 3.69 18.84 -21.78
CA ALA A 86 4.21 19.20 -23.09
C ALA A 86 3.76 20.63 -23.49
N PRO A 87 4.68 21.51 -23.95
CA PRO A 87 6.14 21.35 -23.96
C PRO A 87 6.75 21.42 -22.55
N GLN A 88 7.79 20.62 -22.29
CA GLN A 88 8.46 20.59 -20.98
C GLN A 88 9.31 21.84 -20.76
N ASP A 89 9.19 22.44 -19.58
CA ASP A 89 10.06 23.48 -19.05
C ASP A 89 10.75 22.96 -17.78
N LEU A 90 11.91 22.32 -17.95
CA LEU A 90 12.65 21.74 -16.83
C LEU A 90 13.28 22.81 -15.92
N GLY A 91 13.52 24.02 -16.42
CA GLY A 91 14.04 25.12 -15.62
C GLY A 91 12.98 25.63 -14.64
N ALA A 92 11.76 25.85 -15.12
CA ALA A 92 10.62 26.18 -14.26
C ALA A 92 10.29 25.03 -13.30
N TRP A 93 10.29 23.78 -13.79
CA TRP A 93 9.98 22.61 -12.96
C TRP A 93 11.00 22.38 -11.84
N ALA A 94 12.27 22.72 -12.07
CA ALA A 94 13.34 22.62 -11.08
C ALA A 94 13.19 23.59 -9.91
N ALA A 95 12.46 24.69 -10.08
CA ALA A 95 12.25 25.73 -9.06
C ALA A 95 10.83 25.73 -8.47
N GLU A 96 9.87 25.08 -9.12
CA GLU A 96 8.49 25.02 -8.67
C GLU A 96 8.39 24.34 -7.28
N PRO A 97 7.69 24.94 -6.29
CA PRO A 97 7.45 24.30 -5.00
C PRO A 97 6.74 22.95 -5.15
N SER A 98 7.09 21.98 -4.30
CA SER A 98 6.43 20.67 -4.26
C SER A 98 5.47 20.62 -3.08
N THR A 99 4.24 20.13 -3.25
CA THR A 99 3.38 19.85 -2.09
C THR A 99 3.89 18.69 -1.24
N LEU A 100 4.80 17.87 -1.78
CA LEU A 100 5.46 16.82 -1.02
C LEU A 100 6.59 17.35 -0.13
N ALA A 101 6.99 18.62 -0.25
CA ALA A 101 8.12 19.17 0.50
C ALA A 101 7.96 19.10 2.03
N GLY A 102 6.71 19.14 2.51
CA GLY A 102 6.37 19.02 3.94
C GLY A 102 5.90 17.64 4.35
N VAL A 103 5.79 16.67 3.43
CA VAL A 103 5.27 15.33 3.73
C VAL A 103 6.40 14.46 4.30
N ILE A 104 6.19 13.96 5.50
CA ILE A 104 7.15 13.11 6.21
C ILE A 104 6.65 11.67 6.34
N LEU A 105 7.52 10.76 6.81
CA LEU A 105 7.15 9.37 7.03
C LEU A 105 5.95 9.22 7.98
N GLN A 106 5.84 10.08 8.99
CA GLN A 106 4.73 10.01 9.94
C GLN A 106 3.38 10.26 9.28
N ASP A 107 3.29 11.17 8.30
CA ASP A 107 2.04 11.40 7.57
C ASP A 107 1.59 10.14 6.80
N ASN A 108 2.55 9.41 6.23
CA ASN A 108 2.29 8.13 5.57
C ASN A 108 1.81 7.07 6.59
N VAL A 109 2.43 7.01 7.77
CA VAL A 109 2.03 6.10 8.84
C VAL A 109 0.62 6.41 9.31
N ASP A 110 0.31 7.68 9.59
CA ASP A 110 -0.99 8.12 10.10
C ASP A 110 -2.12 7.84 9.10
N ALA A 111 -1.88 8.09 7.80
CA ALA A 111 -2.81 7.76 6.74
C ALA A 111 -3.15 6.26 6.70
N VAL A 112 -2.14 5.39 6.84
CA VAL A 112 -2.34 3.94 6.85
C VAL A 112 -2.99 3.47 8.17
N VAL A 113 -2.59 4.01 9.31
CA VAL A 113 -3.21 3.72 10.62
C VAL A 113 -4.69 4.05 10.61
N ALA A 114 -5.09 5.19 10.01
CA ALA A 114 -6.49 5.56 9.86
C ALA A 114 -7.29 4.51 9.09
N VAL A 115 -6.71 3.94 8.03
CA VAL A 115 -7.33 2.84 7.27
C VAL A 115 -7.38 1.55 8.10
N VAL A 116 -6.27 1.17 8.74
CA VAL A 116 -6.18 -0.04 9.60
C VAL A 116 -7.26 -0.02 10.68
N ARG A 117 -7.42 1.10 11.40
CA ARG A 117 -8.47 1.26 12.42
C ARG A 117 -9.88 1.11 11.87
N ARG A 118 -10.13 1.57 10.63
CA ARG A 118 -11.43 1.44 9.97
C ARG A 118 -11.73 0.00 9.55
N VAL A 119 -10.72 -0.77 9.18
CA VAL A 119 -10.92 -2.14 8.67
C VAL A 119 -10.83 -3.23 9.74
N ALA A 120 -10.12 -2.97 10.84
CA ALA A 120 -9.90 -3.93 11.93
C ALA A 120 -11.19 -4.48 12.57
N PRO A 121 -12.29 -3.71 12.75
CA PRO A 121 -13.55 -4.26 13.28
C PRO A 121 -14.15 -5.36 12.42
N TYR A 122 -13.75 -5.45 11.15
CA TYR A 122 -14.30 -6.43 10.23
C TYR A 122 -13.53 -7.75 10.25
N GLY A 123 -12.31 -7.82 10.81
CA GLY A 123 -11.51 -9.05 10.92
C GLY A 123 -10.00 -8.77 10.93
N PRO A 124 -9.17 -9.84 10.94
CA PRO A 124 -7.71 -9.74 10.96
C PRO A 124 -7.17 -8.83 9.87
N VAL A 125 -6.15 -8.02 10.17
CA VAL A 125 -5.54 -7.10 9.20
C VAL A 125 -4.19 -7.63 8.73
N VAL A 126 -4.05 -7.80 7.43
CA VAL A 126 -2.78 -8.12 6.76
C VAL A 126 -2.31 -6.88 6.02
N LEU A 127 -1.23 -6.27 6.49
CA LEU A 127 -0.67 -5.07 5.88
C LEU A 127 0.43 -5.45 4.90
N VAL A 128 0.29 -5.02 3.65
CA VAL A 128 1.18 -5.37 2.54
C VAL A 128 1.80 -4.11 1.96
N GLY A 129 3.12 -4.07 1.83
CA GLY A 129 3.85 -2.89 1.36
C GLY A 129 4.84 -3.25 0.25
N ALA A 130 4.92 -2.39 -0.76
CA ALA A 130 5.89 -2.51 -1.85
C ALA A 130 6.92 -1.38 -1.82
N SER A 131 8.20 -1.70 -2.10
CA SER A 131 9.28 -0.71 -2.18
C SER A 131 9.31 0.23 -0.94
N LEU A 132 9.27 1.54 -1.14
CA LEU A 132 9.23 2.55 -0.07
C LEU A 132 8.00 2.43 0.84
N GLY A 133 6.90 1.82 0.39
CA GLY A 133 5.73 1.55 1.24
C GLY A 133 6.07 0.69 2.46
N GLY A 134 7.14 -0.11 2.40
CA GLY A 134 7.63 -0.90 3.52
C GLY A 134 8.03 -0.05 4.74
N THR A 135 8.53 1.18 4.56
CA THR A 135 8.88 2.02 5.71
C THR A 135 7.64 2.44 6.50
N ALA A 136 6.53 2.73 5.79
CA ALA A 136 5.25 3.03 6.43
C ALA A 136 4.70 1.80 7.17
N LEU A 137 4.86 0.59 6.60
CA LEU A 137 4.49 -0.67 7.26
C LEU A 137 5.16 -0.86 8.62
N THR A 138 6.47 -0.65 8.70
CA THR A 138 7.22 -0.75 9.96
C THR A 138 6.70 0.27 10.98
N GLY A 139 6.44 1.51 10.55
CA GLY A 139 5.85 2.54 11.41
C GLY A 139 4.46 2.14 11.94
N VAL A 140 3.56 1.68 11.07
CA VAL A 140 2.21 1.22 11.46
C VAL A 140 2.28 0.05 12.44
N GLY A 141 3.15 -0.92 12.20
CA GLY A 141 3.37 -2.06 13.09
C GLY A 141 3.87 -1.65 14.49
N ASN A 142 4.60 -0.53 14.60
CA ASN A 142 5.01 0.03 15.88
C ASN A 142 3.89 0.88 16.53
N THR A 143 3.06 1.56 15.75
CA THR A 143 2.01 2.47 16.25
C THR A 143 0.75 1.74 16.73
N VAL A 144 0.32 0.68 16.03
CA VAL A 144 -0.89 -0.10 16.34
C VAL A 144 -0.65 -1.61 16.22
N PRO A 145 0.36 -2.16 16.94
CA PRO A 145 0.73 -3.58 16.84
C PRO A 145 -0.44 -4.53 17.12
N GLU A 146 -1.38 -4.14 17.97
CA GLU A 146 -2.56 -4.91 18.35
C GLU A 146 -3.61 -5.02 17.24
N LEU A 147 -3.55 -4.15 16.22
CA LEU A 147 -4.49 -4.13 15.09
C LEU A 147 -3.94 -4.79 13.83
N VAL A 148 -2.70 -5.28 13.84
CA VAL A 148 -2.03 -5.86 12.67
C VAL A 148 -1.64 -7.30 12.95
N ASP A 149 -2.29 -8.23 12.25
CA ASP A 149 -2.00 -9.67 12.39
C ASP A 149 -0.74 -10.09 11.63
N ARG A 150 -0.47 -9.46 10.47
CA ARG A 150 0.68 -9.79 9.62
C ARG A 150 1.19 -8.57 8.84
N LEU A 151 2.51 -8.49 8.72
CA LEU A 151 3.22 -7.58 7.80
C LEU A 151 3.79 -8.38 6.63
N VAL A 152 3.56 -7.92 5.41
CA VAL A 152 4.05 -8.55 4.17
C VAL A 152 4.84 -7.50 3.37
N TYR A 153 6.13 -7.76 3.17
CA TYR A 153 7.04 -6.89 2.42
C TYR A 153 7.29 -7.48 1.03
N ILE A 154 6.98 -6.74 -0.03
CA ILE A 154 7.18 -7.15 -1.43
C ILE A 154 8.24 -6.27 -2.06
N SER A 155 9.47 -6.78 -2.19
CA SER A 155 10.63 -6.00 -2.65
C SER A 155 10.69 -4.63 -1.99
N ALA A 156 10.47 -4.62 -0.67
CA ALA A 156 10.18 -3.43 0.11
C ALA A 156 11.22 -3.19 1.21
N TRP A 157 11.35 -1.94 1.63
CA TRP A 157 12.22 -1.56 2.72
C TRP A 157 11.65 -2.07 4.06
N SER A 158 12.42 -2.89 4.76
CA SER A 158 12.12 -3.35 6.13
C SER A 158 13.17 -2.81 7.08
N CYS A 159 12.98 -1.54 7.49
CA CYS A 159 13.95 -0.79 8.28
C CYS A 159 13.83 -1.13 9.76
N VAL A 160 14.38 -2.27 10.17
CA VAL A 160 14.33 -2.77 11.56
C VAL A 160 15.64 -2.58 12.33
N ARG A 161 16.77 -2.31 11.65
CA ARG A 161 18.09 -2.14 12.27
C ARG A 161 18.66 -0.73 12.10
N ARG A 162 18.37 -0.08 10.99
CA ARG A 162 18.87 1.25 10.63
C ARG A 162 17.73 2.24 10.53
N ALA A 163 18.03 3.53 10.72
CA ALA A 163 16.99 4.53 10.89
C ALA A 163 16.29 4.92 9.57
N SER A 164 16.89 4.63 8.41
CA SER A 164 16.31 5.01 7.12
C SER A 164 16.74 4.08 5.96
N PRO A 165 15.97 4.03 4.86
CA PRO A 165 16.40 3.38 3.61
C PRO A 165 17.78 3.84 3.13
N VAL A 166 18.10 5.13 3.28
CA VAL A 166 19.38 5.70 2.85
C VAL A 166 20.57 5.02 3.55
N GLU A 167 20.44 4.71 4.83
CA GLU A 167 21.50 3.99 5.55
C GLU A 167 21.65 2.54 5.08
N TYR A 168 20.55 1.88 4.73
CA TYR A 168 20.63 0.54 4.11
C TYR A 168 21.25 0.58 2.72
N MET A 169 21.09 1.68 1.97
CA MET A 169 21.75 1.83 0.66
C MET A 169 23.28 1.91 0.76
N GLN A 170 23.83 2.13 1.96
CA GLN A 170 25.28 2.12 2.20
C GLN A 170 25.85 0.74 2.51
N GLU A 171 24.99 -0.28 2.66
CA GLU A 171 25.44 -1.64 2.96
C GLU A 171 26.07 -2.31 1.73
N PRO A 172 27.06 -3.21 1.91
CA PRO A 172 27.69 -3.94 0.81
C PRO A 172 26.69 -4.70 -0.08
N GLU A 173 25.62 -5.22 0.50
CA GLU A 173 24.54 -5.92 -0.22
C GLU A 173 23.81 -5.01 -1.22
N PHE A 174 23.86 -3.68 -1.02
CA PHE A 174 23.26 -2.71 -1.93
C PHE A 174 24.22 -2.22 -3.02
N ALA A 175 25.50 -2.61 -2.99
CA ALA A 175 26.53 -2.06 -3.86
C ALA A 175 26.28 -2.31 -5.36
N SER A 176 25.56 -3.38 -5.71
CA SER A 176 25.19 -3.70 -7.10
C SER A 176 23.87 -3.07 -7.57
N SER A 177 23.27 -2.20 -6.75
CA SER A 177 21.99 -1.57 -7.04
C SER A 177 22.05 -0.68 -8.27
N LEU A 178 21.01 -0.79 -9.11
CA LEU A 178 20.80 0.07 -10.28
C LEU A 178 20.12 1.39 -9.93
N LEU A 179 19.89 1.70 -8.64
CA LEU A 179 19.30 2.99 -8.25
C LEU A 179 20.26 4.17 -8.46
N GLY A 180 21.58 3.97 -8.29
CA GLY A 180 22.57 5.03 -8.44
C GLY A 180 22.47 5.78 -9.79
N PRO A 181 22.46 5.05 -10.93
CA PRO A 181 22.27 5.65 -12.25
C PRO A 181 20.99 6.47 -12.43
N LEU A 182 19.93 6.24 -11.64
CA LEU A 182 18.69 7.01 -11.74
C LEU A 182 18.86 8.47 -11.30
N ALA A 183 19.93 8.81 -10.58
CA ALA A 183 20.24 10.19 -10.21
C ALA A 183 20.40 11.13 -11.42
N ALA A 184 20.77 10.59 -12.59
CA ALA A 184 20.85 11.35 -13.85
C ALA A 184 19.49 11.85 -14.34
N LEU A 185 18.38 11.32 -13.82
CA LEU A 185 17.02 11.77 -14.13
C LEU A 185 16.56 12.91 -13.22
N ASN A 186 17.34 13.27 -12.20
CA ASN A 186 16.93 14.28 -11.22
C ASN A 186 16.80 15.66 -11.86
N VAL A 187 15.77 16.41 -11.44
CA VAL A 187 15.54 17.79 -11.86
C VAL A 187 15.40 18.69 -10.64
N GLY A 188 16.24 19.74 -10.57
CA GLY A 188 16.34 20.61 -9.41
C GLY A 188 17.15 20.00 -8.26
N ASP A 189 17.34 20.78 -7.20
CA ASP A 189 18.02 20.35 -5.98
C ASP A 189 16.99 19.80 -4.96
N PRO A 190 17.01 18.49 -4.65
CA PRO A 190 16.08 17.92 -3.68
C PRO A 190 16.19 18.53 -2.28
N ALA A 191 17.36 19.04 -1.88
CA ALA A 191 17.54 19.67 -0.57
C ALA A 191 16.82 21.02 -0.49
N ALA A 192 16.85 21.80 -1.57
CA ALA A 192 16.11 23.05 -1.67
C ALA A 192 14.60 22.82 -1.87
N LEU A 193 14.22 21.79 -2.63
CA LEU A 193 12.83 21.47 -2.96
C LEU A 193 12.08 20.73 -1.85
N GLY A 194 12.79 20.08 -0.93
CA GLY A 194 12.20 19.15 0.04
C GLY A 194 11.61 17.88 -0.58
N ALA A 195 11.81 17.65 -1.89
CA ALA A 195 11.26 16.52 -2.63
C ALA A 195 12.17 16.13 -3.80
N GLY A 196 12.25 14.84 -4.09
CA GLY A 196 12.90 14.34 -5.30
C GLY A 196 11.99 14.50 -6.52
N ARG A 197 12.54 14.94 -7.65
CA ARG A 197 11.87 14.98 -8.96
C ARG A 197 12.72 14.22 -9.96
N ALA A 198 12.09 13.38 -10.80
CA ALA A 198 12.77 12.63 -11.85
C ALA A 198 12.05 12.80 -13.20
N ASN A 199 12.77 13.23 -14.24
CA ASN A 199 12.23 13.31 -15.60
C ASN A 199 12.37 11.97 -16.32
N TYR A 200 11.32 11.14 -16.30
CA TYR A 200 11.29 9.89 -17.07
C TYR A 200 10.96 10.10 -18.56
N ARG A 201 10.52 11.29 -18.96
CA ARG A 201 10.12 11.62 -20.34
C ARG A 201 11.32 12.12 -21.14
N THR A 202 12.33 11.28 -21.30
CA THR A 202 13.60 11.61 -21.94
C THR A 202 13.58 11.47 -23.47
N ALA A 203 12.50 11.88 -24.14
CA ALA A 203 12.29 11.65 -25.59
C ALA A 203 13.29 12.36 -26.54
N ARG A 204 14.50 12.73 -26.08
CA ARG A 204 15.60 13.24 -26.91
C ARG A 204 16.82 12.33 -26.79
N GLY A 205 17.19 11.69 -27.91
CA GLY A 205 18.51 11.12 -28.15
C GLY A 205 19.55 12.21 -28.43
N GLY A 206 19.73 13.16 -27.52
CA GLY A 206 20.71 14.26 -27.64
C GLY A 206 21.38 14.48 -26.29
N ALA A 207 22.71 14.40 -26.29
CA ALA A 207 23.58 14.45 -25.12
C ALA A 207 23.20 15.52 -24.08
N ALA A 208 23.26 15.15 -22.80
CA ALA A 208 23.27 16.10 -21.70
C ALA A 208 24.42 17.11 -21.89
N PRO A 209 24.22 18.41 -21.60
CA PRO A 209 25.35 19.33 -21.52
C PRO A 209 26.22 18.96 -20.31
N ALA A 210 27.53 19.00 -20.55
CA ALA A 210 28.60 18.78 -19.58
C ALA A 210 28.66 19.86 -18.49
#